data_AF-A0A7X8HTN2-F1
#
_entry.id   AF-A0A7X8HTN2-F1
#
_cell.length_a   1.000
_cell.length_b   1.000
_cell.length_c   1.000
_cell.angle_alpha   90.00
_cell.angle_beta   90.00
_cell.angle_gamma   90.00
#
_symmetry.space_group_name_H-M   'P 1'
#
loop_
_entity.id
_entity.type
_entity.pdbx_description
1 polymer ?
#
loop_
_entity_poly.entity_id
_entity_poly.type
_entity_poly.pdbx_seq_one_letter_code
_entity_poly.pdbx_strand_id
1 'polypeptide(L)'
;MRKKFIFLVLILTTVLSSIITAATITDVPANHWAYEDVKLSVDKGLLELFEDGTFRGSDTVTRYQLAAIIARLLKEVEKGSVSLSQQDMQLLRNLSVELRDELVDLALQGDIFTEQIKALEEKNLIQDEFLAEIKGSDIAGLKEEIRVLNERISNTESDVSNLIDSILKLGLLEERLLLLETQNKEHQLKLDDLKVQFTDETIQGLSDRITINATRLNLLQDEISTLKAELENKNIEIERLEAEKNNYKNYLYGVGAVSLILLLLSN
;
A
#
# COMPACT_ATOMS: atom_id res chain seq x y z
N MET A 1 62.55 -41.54 76.26
CA MET A 1 61.09 -41.69 76.53
C MET A 1 60.18 -41.28 75.35
N ARG A 2 60.58 -40.37 74.45
CA ARG A 2 59.72 -39.89 73.33
C ARG A 2 59.36 -40.90 72.24
N LYS A 3 60.24 -41.87 71.91
CA LYS A 3 59.97 -42.87 70.86
C LYS A 3 58.93 -43.93 71.25
N LYS A 4 58.87 -44.31 72.54
CA LYS A 4 57.84 -45.24 73.08
C LYS A 4 56.46 -44.60 73.17
N PHE A 5 56.40 -43.28 73.39
CA PHE A 5 55.15 -42.53 73.39
C PHE A 5 54.55 -42.37 71.99
N ILE A 6 55.39 -42.08 70.98
CA ILE A 6 54.95 -42.00 69.57
C ILE A 6 54.45 -43.35 69.06
N PHE A 7 55.11 -44.46 69.41
CA PHE A 7 54.66 -45.80 69.02
C PHE A 7 53.32 -46.20 69.66
N LEU A 8 53.08 -45.77 70.91
CA LEU A 8 51.83 -46.03 71.62
C LEU A 8 50.68 -45.17 71.09
N VAL A 9 50.95 -43.92 70.70
CA VAL A 9 49.96 -43.07 70.02
C VAL A 9 49.65 -43.57 68.61
N LEU A 10 50.64 -44.06 67.85
CA LEU A 10 50.43 -44.61 66.51
C LEU A 10 49.55 -45.88 66.53
N ILE A 11 49.78 -46.77 67.50
CA ILE A 11 48.93 -47.97 67.70
C ILE A 11 47.54 -47.57 68.20
N LEU A 12 47.43 -46.54 69.04
CA LEU A 12 46.13 -46.04 69.51
C LEU A 12 45.32 -45.38 68.38
N THR A 13 45.98 -44.74 67.40
CA THR A 13 45.29 -44.16 66.23
C THR A 13 44.89 -45.18 65.16
N THR A 14 45.63 -46.28 64.99
CA THR A 14 45.27 -47.31 64.00
C THR A 14 44.18 -48.25 64.49
N VAL A 15 44.03 -48.45 65.81
CA VAL A 15 42.96 -49.28 66.37
C VAL A 15 41.62 -48.55 66.45
N LEU A 16 41.60 -47.21 66.42
CA LEU A 16 40.37 -46.41 66.46
C LEU A 16 39.65 -46.27 65.10
N SER A 17 40.27 -46.68 63.99
CA SER A 17 39.73 -46.46 62.64
C SER A 17 38.91 -47.64 62.08
N SER A 18 38.64 -48.66 62.88
CA SER A 18 37.70 -49.73 62.55
C SER A 18 36.42 -49.60 63.37
N ILE A 19 35.71 -48.48 63.19
CA ILE A 19 34.28 -48.45 63.53
C ILE A 19 33.59 -49.16 62.38
N ILE A 20 33.28 -50.44 62.57
CA ILE A 20 32.27 -51.11 61.77
C ILE A 20 30.97 -50.39 62.11
N THR A 21 30.56 -49.43 61.26
CA THR A 21 29.26 -48.78 61.40
C THR A 21 28.22 -49.85 61.08
N ALA A 22 27.70 -50.52 62.12
CA ALA A 22 26.54 -51.38 61.97
C ALA A 22 25.43 -50.53 61.36
N ALA A 23 24.90 -50.94 60.20
CA ALA A 23 23.83 -50.23 59.52
C ALA A 23 22.64 -50.10 60.48
N THR A 24 22.32 -48.88 60.90
CA THR A 24 21.20 -48.62 61.81
C THR A 24 19.96 -48.36 60.97
N ILE A 25 18.95 -49.22 61.14
CA ILE A 25 17.66 -49.07 60.46
C ILE A 25 16.88 -47.98 61.19
N THR A 26 16.62 -46.86 60.52
CA THR A 26 16.10 -45.65 61.16
C THR A 26 14.58 -45.59 61.23
N ASP A 27 13.88 -46.27 60.32
CA ASP A 27 12.43 -46.20 60.09
C ASP A 27 11.67 -47.46 60.50
N VAL A 28 12.37 -48.49 60.96
CA VAL A 28 11.77 -49.70 61.55
C VAL A 28 12.11 -49.74 63.04
N PRO A 29 11.17 -49.41 63.93
CA PRO A 29 11.40 -49.46 65.37
C PRO A 29 11.78 -50.87 65.85
N ALA A 30 12.62 -50.99 66.89
CA ALA A 30 13.09 -52.28 67.40
C ALA A 30 11.96 -53.20 67.93
N ASN A 31 10.81 -52.64 68.27
CA ASN A 31 9.61 -53.38 68.69
C ASN A 31 8.65 -53.70 67.53
N HIS A 32 9.02 -53.39 66.29
CA HIS A 32 8.22 -53.67 65.10
C HIS A 32 8.33 -55.16 64.72
N TRP A 33 7.22 -55.76 64.28
CA TRP A 33 7.15 -57.19 63.96
C TRP A 33 8.18 -57.64 62.90
N ALA A 34 8.48 -56.76 61.94
CA ALA A 34 9.43 -57.02 60.87
C ALA A 34 10.89 -56.66 61.22
N TYR A 35 11.16 -56.07 62.39
CA TYR A 35 12.48 -55.52 62.70
C TYR A 35 13.59 -56.57 62.63
N GLU A 36 13.37 -57.71 63.26
CA GLU A 36 14.35 -58.81 63.29
C GLU A 36 14.61 -59.37 61.88
N ASP A 37 13.56 -59.54 61.08
CA ASP A 37 13.67 -60.06 59.71
C ASP A 37 14.38 -59.06 58.78
N VAL A 38 14.02 -57.77 58.85
CA VAL A 38 14.66 -56.71 58.06
C VAL A 38 16.14 -56.59 58.43
N LYS A 39 16.44 -56.57 59.74
CA LYS A 39 17.82 -56.53 60.23
C LYS A 39 18.62 -57.73 59.76
N LEU A 40 18.05 -58.94 59.85
CA LEU A 40 18.70 -60.15 59.36
C LEU A 40 18.97 -60.09 57.84
N SER A 41 18.02 -59.58 57.05
CA SER A 41 18.19 -59.44 55.61
C SER A 41 19.24 -58.40 55.22
N VAL A 42 19.35 -57.31 55.97
CA VAL A 42 20.39 -56.28 55.79
C VAL A 42 21.77 -56.80 56.22
N ASP A 43 21.85 -57.46 57.37
CA ASP A 43 23.10 -58.06 57.89
C ASP A 43 23.65 -59.14 56.94
N LYS A 44 22.77 -59.86 56.24
CA LYS A 44 23.14 -60.83 55.20
C LYS A 44 23.41 -60.21 53.83
N GLY A 45 23.29 -58.89 53.68
CA GLY A 45 23.48 -58.19 52.40
C GLY A 45 22.44 -58.50 51.33
N LEU A 46 21.29 -59.08 51.73
CA LEU A 46 20.18 -59.37 50.82
C LEU A 46 19.37 -58.12 50.50
N LEU A 47 19.22 -57.24 51.49
CA LEU A 47 18.59 -55.93 51.38
C LEU A 47 19.62 -54.86 51.69
N GLU A 48 19.54 -53.73 50.99
CA GLU A 48 20.31 -52.54 51.28
C GLU A 48 19.38 -51.48 51.84
N LEU A 49 19.86 -50.72 52.82
CA LEU A 49 19.17 -49.50 53.26
C LEU A 49 19.43 -48.40 52.24
N PHE A 50 18.51 -47.46 52.16
CA PHE A 50 18.70 -46.24 51.40
C PHE A 50 19.86 -45.41 52.01
N GLU A 51 20.40 -44.46 51.24
CA GLU A 51 21.53 -43.62 51.68
C GLU A 51 21.23 -42.84 52.98
N ASP A 52 19.95 -42.61 53.28
CA ASP A 52 19.44 -41.97 54.49
C ASP A 52 19.29 -42.93 55.70
N GLY A 53 19.62 -44.21 55.53
CA GLY A 53 19.50 -45.25 56.57
C GLY A 53 18.08 -45.80 56.75
N THR A 54 17.16 -45.53 55.83
CA THR A 54 15.79 -46.08 55.86
C THR A 54 15.67 -47.41 55.12
N PHE A 55 14.70 -48.24 55.50
CA PHE A 55 14.33 -49.49 54.83
C PHE A 55 13.15 -49.30 53.86
N ARG A 56 12.23 -48.38 54.17
CA ARG A 56 11.01 -48.04 53.42
C ARG A 56 10.10 -49.23 53.13
N GLY A 57 9.85 -50.05 54.15
CA GLY A 57 9.05 -51.29 54.02
C GLY A 57 7.58 -51.10 53.60
N SER A 58 7.08 -49.86 53.49
CA SER A 58 5.74 -49.54 52.97
C SER A 58 5.73 -49.14 51.49
N ASP A 59 6.89 -48.91 50.88
CA ASP A 59 6.97 -48.55 49.46
C ASP A 59 6.73 -49.77 48.57
N THR A 60 6.16 -49.54 47.39
CA THR A 60 6.00 -50.59 46.38
C THR A 60 7.37 -51.01 45.83
N VAL A 61 7.67 -52.30 45.90
CA VAL A 61 8.90 -52.86 45.34
C VAL A 61 8.80 -52.93 43.81
N THR A 62 9.76 -52.33 43.10
CA THR A 62 9.85 -52.46 41.64
C THR A 62 10.33 -53.86 41.24
N ARG A 63 9.95 -54.31 40.04
CA ARG A 63 10.39 -55.61 39.50
C ARG A 63 11.93 -55.74 39.44
N TYR A 64 12.62 -54.64 39.13
CA TYR A 64 14.08 -54.58 39.15
C TYR A 64 14.67 -54.78 40.55
N GLN A 65 14.08 -54.15 41.57
CA GLN A 65 14.51 -54.33 42.97
C GLN A 65 14.25 -55.77 43.44
N LEU A 66 13.08 -56.32 43.15
CA LEU A 66 12.75 -57.71 43.48
C LEU A 66 13.74 -58.70 42.82
N ALA A 67 14.04 -58.52 41.53
CA ALA A 67 14.99 -59.35 40.81
C ALA A 67 16.41 -59.29 41.40
N ALA A 68 16.86 -58.10 41.82
CA ALA A 68 18.16 -57.93 42.48
C ALA A 68 18.24 -58.67 43.82
N ILE A 69 17.17 -58.62 44.62
CA ILE A 69 17.06 -59.32 45.91
C ILE A 69 17.12 -60.84 45.70
N ILE A 70 16.36 -61.36 44.73
CA ILE A 70 16.34 -62.79 44.38
C ILE A 70 17.71 -63.26 43.90
N ALA A 71 18.38 -62.48 43.04
CA ALA A 71 19.71 -62.81 42.54
C ALA A 71 20.75 -62.91 43.67
N ARG A 72 20.70 -61.99 44.64
CA ARG A 72 21.55 -62.01 45.84
C ARG A 72 21.25 -63.21 46.72
N LEU A 73 19.97 -63.51 46.95
CA LEU A 73 19.53 -64.66 47.74
C LEU A 73 20.02 -65.99 47.13
N LEU A 74 19.83 -66.17 45.81
CA LEU A 74 20.29 -67.38 45.11
C LEU A 74 21.82 -67.56 45.22
N LYS A 75 22.58 -66.47 45.17
CA LYS A 75 24.04 -66.48 45.35
C LYS A 75 24.46 -66.90 46.76
N GLU A 76 23.75 -66.47 47.80
CA GLU A 76 24.04 -66.86 49.19
C GLU A 76 23.65 -68.31 49.49
N VAL A 77 22.63 -68.82 48.80
CA VAL A 77 22.24 -70.24 48.84
C VAL A 77 23.28 -71.12 48.15
N GLU A 78 23.81 -70.70 47.00
CA GLU A 78 24.85 -71.42 46.27
C GLU A 78 26.15 -71.53 47.08
N LYS A 79 26.48 -70.51 47.88
CA LYS A 79 27.61 -70.53 48.83
C LYS A 79 27.38 -71.40 50.07
N GLY A 80 26.20 -72.01 50.23
CA GLY A 80 25.84 -72.84 51.38
C GLY A 80 25.62 -72.07 52.68
N SER A 81 25.48 -70.74 52.62
CA SER A 81 25.33 -69.86 53.79
C SER A 81 23.87 -69.74 54.27
N VAL A 82 22.91 -70.18 53.45
CA VAL A 82 21.49 -70.23 53.77
C VAL A 82 20.93 -71.61 53.38
N SER A 83 20.36 -72.32 54.35
CA SER A 83 19.64 -73.58 54.10
C SER A 83 18.18 -73.24 53.82
N LEU A 84 17.76 -73.42 52.57
CA LEU A 84 16.37 -73.25 52.15
C LEU A 84 15.63 -74.59 52.20
N SER A 85 14.34 -74.54 52.53
CA SER A 85 13.49 -75.72 52.40
C SER A 85 13.27 -76.06 50.92
N GLN A 86 12.84 -77.30 50.62
CA GLN A 86 12.50 -77.66 49.24
C GLN A 86 11.36 -76.80 48.66
N GLN A 87 10.45 -76.31 49.52
CA GLN A 87 9.34 -75.44 49.10
C GLN A 87 9.84 -74.06 48.65
N ASP A 88 10.80 -73.48 49.39
CA ASP A 88 11.38 -72.18 49.06
C ASP A 88 12.19 -72.24 47.76
N MET A 89 12.93 -73.33 47.56
CA MET A 89 13.66 -73.57 46.30
C MET A 89 12.72 -73.70 45.10
N GLN A 90 11.51 -74.25 45.29
CA GLN A 90 10.52 -74.34 44.23
C GLN A 90 9.89 -72.98 43.94
N LEU A 91 9.61 -72.17 44.97
CA LEU A 91 9.10 -70.80 44.82
C LEU A 91 10.09 -69.92 44.04
N LEU A 92 11.37 -69.93 44.44
CA LEU A 92 12.42 -69.18 43.75
C LEU A 92 12.61 -69.62 42.31
N ARG A 93 12.51 -70.93 42.05
CA ARG A 93 12.54 -71.47 40.69
C ARG A 93 11.39 -70.93 39.85
N ASN A 94 10.16 -70.96 40.36
CA ASN A 94 8.99 -70.44 39.65
C ASN A 94 9.14 -68.95 39.35
N LEU A 95 9.55 -68.15 40.34
CA LEU A 95 9.73 -66.70 40.18
C LEU A 95 10.86 -66.36 39.21
N SER A 96 11.95 -67.15 39.19
CA SER A 96 13.02 -67.00 38.21
C SER A 96 12.58 -67.29 36.77
N VAL A 97 11.64 -68.24 36.60
CA VAL A 97 11.06 -68.58 35.30
C VAL A 97 10.14 -67.45 34.83
N GLU A 98 9.27 -66.95 35.71
CA GLU A 98 8.36 -65.83 35.41
C GLU A 98 9.12 -64.56 35.03
N LEU A 99 10.17 -64.19 35.80
CA LEU A 99 11.01 -63.03 35.50
C LEU A 99 11.77 -63.19 34.18
N ARG A 100 12.22 -64.40 33.84
CA ARG A 100 12.88 -64.65 32.56
C ARG A 100 11.91 -64.45 31.40
N ASP A 101 10.70 -64.99 31.51
CA ASP A 101 9.71 -64.91 30.44
C ASP A 101 9.27 -63.44 30.22
N GLU A 102 9.13 -62.67 31.30
CA GLU A 102 8.85 -61.22 31.21
C GLU A 102 10.00 -60.39 30.61
N LEU A 103 11.26 -60.76 30.87
CA LEU A 103 12.41 -60.11 30.23
C LEU A 103 12.47 -60.41 28.72
N VAL A 104 12.01 -61.60 28.31
CA VAL A 104 11.86 -61.95 26.89
C VAL A 104 10.79 -61.08 26.24
N ASP A 105 9.62 -60.94 26.87
CA ASP A 105 8.54 -60.07 26.37
C ASP A 105 8.99 -58.60 26.25
N LEU A 106 9.73 -58.10 27.23
CA LEU A 106 10.26 -56.74 27.23
C LEU A 106 11.31 -56.53 26.11
N ALA A 107 12.14 -57.54 25.83
CA ALA A 107 13.07 -57.50 24.70
C ALA A 107 12.31 -57.44 23.36
N LEU A 108 11.28 -58.27 23.19
CA LEU A 108 10.42 -58.24 22.00
C LEU A 108 9.72 -56.89 21.83
N GLN A 109 9.27 -56.29 22.93
CA GLN A 109 8.65 -54.96 22.89
C GLN A 109 9.66 -53.86 22.52
N GLY A 110 10.91 -53.97 22.98
CA GLY A 110 12.01 -53.08 22.59
C GLY A 110 12.31 -53.13 21.10
N ASP A 111 12.26 -54.31 20.49
CA ASP A 111 12.42 -54.49 19.04
C ASP A 111 11.29 -53.81 18.27
N ILE A 112 10.03 -53.98 18.71
CA ILE A 112 8.86 -53.34 18.10
C ILE A 112 8.94 -51.81 18.20
N PHE A 113 9.33 -51.27 19.36
CA PHE A 113 9.50 -49.82 19.50
C PHE A 113 10.60 -49.28 18.59
N THR A 114 11.69 -50.03 18.43
CA THR A 114 12.78 -49.65 17.51
C THR A 114 12.30 -49.61 16.06
N GLU A 115 11.48 -50.59 15.65
CA GLU A 115 10.88 -50.62 14.32
C GLU A 115 9.89 -49.47 14.10
N GLN A 116 9.06 -49.16 15.10
CA GLN A 116 8.15 -48.02 15.05
C GLN A 116 8.90 -46.69 14.94
N ILE A 117 9.99 -46.50 15.70
CA ILE A 117 10.82 -45.29 15.63
C ILE A 117 11.40 -45.14 14.22
N LYS A 118 11.95 -46.21 13.64
CA LYS A 118 12.48 -46.19 12.26
C LYS A 118 11.41 -45.80 11.24
N ALA A 119 10.22 -46.39 11.34
CA ALA A 119 9.11 -46.06 10.44
C ALA A 119 8.66 -44.59 10.59
N LEU A 120 8.72 -44.05 11.82
CA LEU A 120 8.40 -42.64 12.10
C LEU A 120 9.46 -41.69 11.53
N GLU A 121 10.74 -42.04 11.66
CA GLU A 121 11.85 -41.28 11.07
C GLU A 121 11.76 -41.25 9.54
N GLU A 122 11.46 -42.39 8.90
CA GLU A 122 11.26 -42.47 7.45
C GLU A 122 10.08 -41.59 7.01
N LYS A 123 8.95 -41.64 7.73
CA LYS A 123 7.79 -40.79 7.44
C LYS A 123 8.12 -39.29 7.58
N ASN A 124 8.89 -38.91 8.60
CA ASN A 124 9.32 -37.52 8.77
C ASN A 124 10.24 -37.07 7.63
N LEU A 125 11.16 -37.93 7.18
CA LEU A 125 12.05 -37.63 6.06
C LEU A 125 11.26 -37.34 4.76
N ILE A 126 10.28 -38.20 4.45
CA ILE A 126 9.40 -38.03 3.28
C ILE A 126 8.62 -36.72 3.39
N GLN A 127 8.12 -36.39 4.60
CA GLN A 127 7.40 -35.16 4.83
C GLN A 127 8.29 -33.93 4.63
N ASP A 128 9.53 -33.96 5.11
CA ASP A 128 10.49 -32.86 4.95
C ASP A 128 10.87 -32.66 3.47
N GLU A 129 11.02 -33.74 2.70
CA GLU A 129 11.26 -33.69 1.26
C GLU A 129 10.07 -33.03 0.51
N PHE A 130 8.84 -33.47 0.81
CA PHE A 130 7.64 -32.87 0.22
C PHE A 130 7.48 -31.38 0.59
N LEU A 131 7.81 -31.00 1.83
CA LEU A 131 7.80 -29.60 2.25
C LEU A 131 8.86 -28.77 1.53
N ALA A 132 10.03 -29.35 1.24
CA ALA A 132 11.07 -28.70 0.46
C ALA A 132 10.61 -28.48 -0.99
N GLU A 133 9.91 -29.46 -1.59
CA GLU A 133 9.35 -29.37 -2.94
C GLU A 133 8.30 -28.25 -3.05
N ILE A 134 7.31 -28.22 -2.15
CA ILE A 134 6.28 -27.17 -2.11
C ILE A 134 6.92 -25.78 -1.97
N LYS A 135 7.92 -25.65 -1.08
CA LYS A 135 8.60 -24.37 -0.85
C LYS A 135 9.47 -23.95 -2.03
N GLY A 136 10.14 -24.90 -2.68
CA GLY A 136 11.11 -24.65 -3.74
C GLY A 136 10.46 -24.25 -5.05
N SER A 137 9.49 -25.04 -5.53
CA SER A 137 8.89 -24.83 -6.85
C SER A 137 7.61 -24.00 -6.77
N ASP A 138 6.63 -24.47 -6.01
CA ASP A 138 5.27 -23.93 -6.09
C ASP A 138 5.15 -22.56 -5.45
N ILE A 139 5.68 -22.40 -4.23
CA ILE A 139 5.64 -21.12 -3.52
C ILE A 139 6.51 -20.06 -4.23
N ALA A 140 7.66 -20.45 -4.77
CA ALA A 140 8.52 -19.55 -5.53
C ALA A 140 7.86 -19.09 -6.84
N GLY A 141 7.25 -20.02 -7.57
CA GLY A 141 6.48 -19.73 -8.79
C GLY A 141 5.31 -18.78 -8.51
N LEU A 142 4.48 -19.10 -7.51
CA LEU A 142 3.36 -18.23 -7.11
C LEU A 142 3.82 -16.85 -6.66
N LYS A 143 4.96 -16.75 -5.96
CA LYS A 143 5.52 -15.45 -5.55
C LYS A 143 5.95 -14.62 -6.75
N GLU A 144 6.52 -15.25 -7.77
CA GLU A 144 6.90 -14.58 -9.00
C GLU A 144 5.68 -14.15 -9.82
N GLU A 145 4.65 -14.99 -9.91
CA GLU A 145 3.38 -14.63 -10.54
C GLU A 145 2.73 -13.42 -9.85
N ILE A 146 2.72 -13.41 -8.50
CA ILE A 146 2.24 -12.26 -7.71
C ILE A 146 3.08 -11.00 -8.00
N ARG A 147 4.40 -11.13 -8.12
CA ARG A 147 5.28 -10.00 -8.45
C ARG A 147 4.92 -9.39 -9.81
N VAL A 148 4.79 -10.23 -10.83
CA VAL A 148 4.41 -9.80 -12.19
C VAL A 148 3.00 -9.19 -12.21
N LEU A 149 2.06 -9.77 -11.46
CA LEU A 149 0.70 -9.25 -11.36
C LEU A 149 0.67 -7.85 -10.73
N ASN A 150 1.43 -7.63 -9.65
CA ASN A 150 1.54 -6.32 -9.01
C ASN A 150 2.15 -5.27 -9.92
N GLU A 151 3.16 -5.63 -10.71
CA GLU A 151 3.75 -4.74 -11.73
C GLU A 151 2.71 -4.34 -12.80
N ARG A 152 1.93 -5.32 -13.29
CA ARG A 152 0.84 -5.06 -14.23
C ARG A 152 -0.25 -4.16 -13.64
N ILE A 153 -0.59 -4.35 -12.37
CA ILE A 153 -1.56 -3.50 -11.66
C ILE A 153 -1.02 -2.07 -11.59
N SER A 154 0.23 -1.88 -11.17
CA SER A 154 0.85 -0.55 -11.08
C SER A 154 0.86 0.18 -12.43
N ASN A 155 1.18 -0.52 -13.53
CA ASN A 155 1.14 0.06 -14.86
C ASN A 155 -0.29 0.45 -15.26
N THR A 156 -1.26 -0.42 -14.96
CA THR A 156 -2.68 -0.16 -15.24
C THR A 156 -3.20 1.06 -14.47
N GLU A 157 -2.81 1.21 -13.20
CA GLU A 157 -3.16 2.38 -12.39
C GLU A 157 -2.60 3.68 -12.97
N SER A 158 -1.36 3.65 -13.47
CA SER A 158 -0.74 4.77 -14.18
C SER A 158 -1.52 5.12 -15.46
N ASP A 159 -1.90 4.12 -16.25
CA ASP A 159 -2.69 4.33 -17.48
C ASP A 159 -4.06 4.93 -17.18
N VAL A 160 -4.74 4.46 -16.13
CA VAL A 160 -6.01 5.04 -15.67
C VAL A 160 -5.83 6.50 -15.26
N SER A 161 -4.74 6.85 -14.57
CA SER A 161 -4.45 8.25 -14.21
C SER A 161 -4.31 9.13 -15.46
N ASN A 162 -3.57 8.66 -16.47
CA ASN A 162 -3.40 9.39 -17.73
C ASN A 162 -4.72 9.57 -18.49
N LEU A 163 -5.61 8.57 -18.45
CA LEU A 163 -6.94 8.64 -19.03
C LEU A 163 -7.82 9.66 -18.29
N ILE A 164 -7.78 9.71 -16.96
CA ILE A 164 -8.49 10.71 -16.15
C ILE A 164 -8.07 12.13 -16.56
N ASP A 165 -6.78 12.40 -16.69
CA ASP A 165 -6.27 13.70 -17.13
C ASP A 165 -6.77 14.08 -18.53
N SER A 166 -6.88 13.10 -19.41
CA SER A 166 -7.38 13.30 -20.78
C SER A 166 -8.88 13.61 -20.80
N ILE A 167 -9.67 12.94 -19.95
CA ILE A 167 -11.09 13.21 -19.76
C ILE A 167 -11.31 14.62 -19.21
N LEU A 168 -10.51 15.05 -18.23
CA LEU A 168 -10.59 16.40 -17.69
C LEU A 168 -10.32 17.47 -18.77
N LYS A 169 -9.31 17.24 -19.63
CA LYS A 169 -9.04 18.13 -20.77
C LYS A 169 -10.19 18.17 -21.77
N LEU A 170 -10.81 17.02 -22.06
CA LEU A 170 -11.98 16.95 -22.95
C LEU A 170 -13.15 17.75 -22.40
N GLY A 171 -13.45 17.64 -21.10
CA GLY A 171 -14.53 18.40 -20.47
C GLY A 171 -14.33 19.92 -20.59
N LEU A 172 -13.10 20.42 -20.39
CA LEU A 172 -12.77 21.83 -20.61
C LEU A 172 -12.95 22.26 -22.08
N LEU A 173 -12.63 21.36 -23.01
CA LEU A 173 -12.80 21.60 -24.45
C LEU A 173 -14.29 21.68 -24.83
N GLU A 174 -15.12 20.82 -24.25
CA GLU A 174 -16.58 20.81 -24.43
C GLU A 174 -17.20 22.12 -23.94
N GLU A 175 -16.78 22.62 -22.77
CA GLU A 175 -17.22 23.93 -22.25
C GLU A 175 -16.84 25.07 -23.21
N ARG A 176 -15.61 25.05 -23.71
CA ARG A 176 -15.15 26.06 -24.68
C ARG A 176 -15.93 26.00 -25.99
N LEU A 177 -16.28 24.80 -26.45
CA LEU A 177 -17.06 24.60 -27.67
C LEU A 177 -18.48 25.17 -27.51
N LEU A 178 -19.14 24.92 -26.39
CA LEU A 178 -20.45 25.48 -26.08
C LEU A 178 -20.45 27.03 -26.09
N LEU A 179 -19.41 27.64 -25.53
CA LEU A 179 -19.24 29.09 -25.55
C LEU A 179 -19.10 29.62 -26.99
N LEU A 180 -18.27 28.97 -27.82
CA LEU A 180 -18.08 29.37 -29.21
C LEU A 180 -19.37 29.22 -30.04
N GLU A 181 -20.15 28.16 -29.82
CA GLU A 181 -21.44 27.98 -30.46
C GLU A 181 -22.42 29.10 -30.11
N THR A 182 -22.44 29.51 -28.83
CA THR A 182 -23.27 30.61 -28.35
C THR A 182 -22.87 31.94 -29.01
N GLN A 183 -21.56 32.22 -29.07
CA GLN A 183 -21.04 33.42 -29.73
C GLN A 183 -21.35 33.45 -31.24
N ASN A 184 -21.22 32.31 -31.93
CA ASN A 184 -21.57 32.20 -33.34
C ASN A 184 -23.05 32.46 -33.58
N LYS A 185 -23.93 31.97 -32.71
CA LYS A 185 -25.37 32.24 -32.79
C LYS A 185 -25.66 33.73 -32.61
N GLU A 186 -24.99 34.39 -31.67
CA GLU A 186 -25.10 35.84 -31.47
C GLU A 186 -24.62 36.63 -32.69
N HIS A 187 -23.48 36.25 -33.26
CA HIS A 187 -22.96 36.86 -34.48
C HIS A 187 -23.91 36.66 -35.67
N GLN A 188 -24.54 35.50 -35.79
CA GLN A 188 -25.53 35.24 -36.83
C GLN A 188 -26.74 36.16 -36.69
N LEU A 189 -27.26 36.35 -35.47
CA LEU A 189 -28.36 37.28 -35.22
C LEU A 189 -27.99 38.73 -35.56
N LYS A 190 -26.78 39.18 -35.21
CA LYS A 190 -26.28 40.50 -35.59
C LYS A 190 -26.18 40.65 -37.10
N LEU A 191 -25.66 39.62 -37.79
CA LEU A 191 -25.58 39.63 -39.25
C LEU A 191 -26.96 39.72 -39.90
N ASP A 192 -27.94 38.98 -39.37
CA ASP A 192 -29.31 39.00 -39.87
C ASP A 192 -29.98 40.37 -39.62
N ASP A 193 -29.77 40.99 -38.44
CA ASP A 193 -30.22 42.36 -38.15
C ASP A 193 -29.63 43.39 -39.13
N LEU A 194 -28.31 43.33 -39.35
CA LEU A 194 -27.62 44.19 -40.32
C LEU A 194 -28.17 44.02 -41.74
N LYS A 195 -28.47 42.79 -42.18
CA LYS A 195 -29.08 42.55 -43.50
C LYS A 195 -30.47 43.17 -43.60
N VAL A 196 -31.25 43.16 -42.52
CA VAL A 196 -32.56 43.83 -42.48
C VAL A 196 -32.41 45.35 -42.52
N GLN A 197 -31.37 45.91 -41.90
CA GLN A 197 -31.11 47.36 -41.98
C GLN A 197 -30.66 47.81 -43.38
N PHE A 198 -29.90 46.98 -44.09
CA PHE A 198 -29.38 47.28 -45.42
C PHE A 198 -30.11 46.49 -46.51
N THR A 199 -31.42 46.67 -46.61
CA THR A 199 -32.20 46.11 -47.73
C THR A 199 -31.88 46.80 -49.04
N ASP A 200 -31.98 46.06 -50.14
CA ASP A 200 -31.89 46.61 -51.50
C ASP A 200 -32.89 47.74 -51.73
N GLU A 201 -34.06 47.69 -51.08
CA GLU A 201 -35.06 48.76 -51.12
C GLU A 201 -34.57 50.05 -50.44
N THR A 202 -33.88 49.94 -49.29
CA THR A 202 -33.28 51.10 -48.62
C THR A 202 -32.15 51.69 -49.45
N ILE A 203 -31.30 50.83 -50.03
CA ILE A 203 -30.20 51.23 -50.91
C ILE A 203 -30.74 51.91 -52.18
N GLN A 204 -31.77 51.33 -52.79
CA GLN A 204 -32.43 51.86 -53.97
C GLN A 204 -33.12 53.19 -53.64
N GLY A 205 -33.83 53.29 -52.52
CA GLY A 205 -34.44 54.54 -52.08
C GLY A 205 -33.42 55.66 -51.82
N LEU A 206 -32.24 55.34 -51.28
CA LEU A 206 -31.13 56.29 -51.18
C LEU A 206 -30.59 56.68 -52.56
N SER A 207 -30.41 55.72 -53.47
CA SER A 207 -29.98 55.95 -54.85
C SER A 207 -30.95 56.87 -55.61
N ASP A 208 -32.25 56.67 -55.46
CA ASP A 208 -33.30 57.49 -56.06
C ASP A 208 -33.26 58.91 -55.51
N ARG A 209 -33.11 59.07 -54.18
CA ARG A 209 -32.95 60.39 -53.55
C ARG A 209 -31.71 61.13 -54.04
N ILE A 210 -30.59 60.43 -54.20
CA ILE A 210 -29.35 61.00 -54.78
C ILE A 210 -29.62 61.48 -56.20
N THR A 211 -30.27 60.65 -57.02
CA THR A 211 -30.62 60.97 -58.41
C THR A 211 -31.53 62.20 -58.50
N ILE A 212 -32.58 62.27 -57.67
CA ILE A 212 -33.49 63.42 -57.61
C ILE A 212 -32.73 64.69 -57.20
N ASN A 213 -31.88 64.61 -56.18
CA ASN A 213 -31.10 65.76 -55.72
C ASN A 213 -30.09 66.21 -56.77
N ALA A 214 -29.46 65.28 -57.50
CA ALA A 214 -28.57 65.62 -58.61
C ALA A 214 -29.33 66.38 -59.72
N THR A 215 -30.54 65.93 -60.09
CA THR A 215 -31.39 66.64 -61.07
C THR A 215 -31.76 68.04 -60.59
N ARG A 216 -32.15 68.19 -59.30
CA ARG A 216 -32.45 69.51 -58.71
C ARG A 216 -31.24 70.44 -58.73
N LEU A 217 -30.05 69.91 -58.46
CA LEU A 217 -28.81 70.69 -58.47
C LEU A 217 -28.50 71.18 -59.89
N ASN A 218 -28.71 70.35 -60.91
CA ASN A 218 -28.57 70.77 -62.31
C ASN A 218 -29.58 71.87 -62.69
N LEU A 219 -30.84 71.72 -62.30
CA LEU A 219 -31.85 72.77 -62.55
C LEU A 219 -31.49 74.10 -61.88
N LEU A 220 -31.05 74.07 -60.63
CA LEU A 220 -30.58 75.26 -59.92
C LEU A 220 -29.34 75.87 -60.61
N GLN A 221 -28.44 75.03 -61.13
CA GLN A 221 -27.27 75.49 -61.88
C GLN A 221 -27.68 76.18 -63.20
N ASP A 222 -28.68 75.64 -63.88
CA ASP A 222 -29.26 76.24 -65.08
C ASP A 222 -29.94 77.58 -64.75
N GLU A 223 -30.78 77.63 -63.70
CA GLU A 223 -31.40 78.86 -63.21
C GLU A 223 -30.35 79.93 -62.88
N ILE A 224 -29.30 79.57 -62.14
CA ILE A 224 -28.18 80.49 -61.84
C ILE A 224 -27.53 81.00 -63.13
N SER A 225 -27.38 80.15 -64.14
CA SER A 225 -26.79 80.54 -65.43
C SER A 225 -27.70 81.51 -66.19
N THR A 226 -29.01 81.27 -66.19
CA THR A 226 -29.98 82.20 -66.80
C THR A 226 -30.01 83.55 -66.09
N LEU A 227 -30.06 83.56 -64.75
CA LEU A 227 -30.04 84.78 -63.95
C LEU A 227 -28.76 85.59 -64.16
N LYS A 228 -27.60 84.92 -64.32
CA LYS A 228 -26.34 85.59 -64.68
C LYS A 228 -26.42 86.27 -66.05
N ALA A 229 -27.01 85.61 -67.04
CA ALA A 229 -27.19 86.20 -68.37
C ALA A 229 -28.16 87.39 -68.35
N GLU A 230 -29.24 87.30 -67.58
CA GLU A 230 -30.17 88.42 -67.38
C GLU A 230 -29.49 89.62 -66.69
N LEU A 231 -28.69 89.37 -65.66
CA LEU A 231 -27.92 90.39 -64.97
C LEU A 231 -26.95 91.09 -65.94
N GLU A 232 -26.27 90.32 -66.79
CA GLU A 232 -25.36 90.87 -67.80
C GLU A 232 -26.09 91.75 -68.81
N ASN A 233 -27.23 91.30 -69.32
CA ASN A 233 -28.07 92.11 -70.21
C ASN A 233 -28.56 93.39 -69.54
N LYS A 234 -28.95 93.34 -68.26
CA LYS A 234 -29.34 94.53 -67.50
C LYS A 234 -28.16 95.48 -67.30
N ASN A 235 -26.95 94.97 -67.09
CA ASN A 235 -25.75 95.80 -67.00
C ASN A 235 -25.46 96.52 -68.32
N ILE A 236 -25.54 95.83 -69.46
CA ILE A 236 -25.38 96.44 -70.79
C ILE A 236 -26.42 97.55 -71.02
N GLU A 237 -27.68 97.33 -70.63
CA GLU A 237 -28.73 98.34 -70.75
C GLU A 237 -28.48 99.56 -69.84
N ILE A 238 -27.96 99.34 -68.63
CA ILE A 238 -27.55 100.44 -67.73
C ILE A 238 -26.42 101.26 -68.39
N GLU A 239 -25.38 100.61 -68.93
CA GLU A 239 -24.29 101.30 -69.63
C GLU A 239 -24.79 102.12 -70.81
N ARG A 240 -25.75 101.58 -71.58
CA ARG A 240 -26.38 102.29 -72.70
C ARG A 240 -27.15 103.53 -72.22
N LEU A 241 -27.97 103.40 -71.18
CA LEU A 241 -28.73 104.52 -70.61
C LEU A 241 -27.81 105.59 -70.00
N GLU A 242 -26.69 105.19 -69.39
CA GLU A 242 -25.67 106.13 -68.92
C GLU A 242 -24.99 106.89 -70.07
N ALA A 243 -24.68 106.20 -71.17
CA ALA A 243 -24.15 106.84 -72.37
C ALA A 243 -25.16 107.81 -73.00
N GLU A 244 -26.44 107.43 -73.06
CA GLU A 244 -27.51 108.30 -73.56
C GLU A 244 -27.71 109.53 -72.66
N LYS A 245 -27.72 109.35 -71.34
CA LYS A 245 -27.75 110.44 -70.36
C LYS A 245 -26.56 111.39 -70.54
N ASN A 246 -25.35 110.89 -70.78
CA ASN A 246 -24.18 111.72 -71.06
C ASN A 246 -24.31 112.48 -72.39
N ASN A 247 -24.85 111.85 -73.44
CA ASN A 247 -25.13 112.53 -74.71
C ASN A 247 -26.17 113.65 -74.54
N TYR A 248 -27.25 113.41 -73.80
CA TYR A 248 -28.22 114.46 -73.46
C TYR A 248 -27.57 115.61 -72.68
N LYS A 249 -26.71 115.29 -71.72
CA LYS A 249 -25.95 116.29 -70.96
C LYS A 249 -25.06 117.14 -71.89
N ASN A 250 -24.38 116.52 -72.86
CA ASN A 250 -23.58 117.20 -73.86
C ASN A 250 -24.42 118.06 -74.82
N TYR A 251 -25.58 117.57 -75.24
CA TYR A 251 -26.52 118.35 -76.06
C TYR A 251 -27.03 119.57 -75.30
N LEU A 252 -27.36 119.42 -74.01
CA LEU A 252 -27.77 120.53 -73.14
C LEU A 252 -26.65 121.57 -72.99
N TYR A 253 -25.39 121.13 -72.81
CA TYR A 253 -24.23 122.04 -72.83
C TYR A 253 -24.05 122.73 -74.18
N GLY A 254 -24.26 122.01 -75.29
CA GLY A 254 -24.19 122.56 -76.64
C GLY A 254 -25.27 123.62 -76.89
N VAL A 255 -26.53 123.34 -76.56
CA VAL A 255 -27.64 124.31 -76.66
C VAL A 255 -27.41 125.50 -75.73
N GLY A 256 -26.90 125.26 -74.52
CA GLY A 256 -26.48 126.32 -73.59
C GLY A 256 -25.39 127.21 -74.18
N ALA A 257 -24.37 126.62 -74.81
CA ALA A 257 -23.29 127.35 -75.48
C ALA A 257 -23.78 128.14 -76.69
N VAL A 258 -24.68 127.57 -77.51
CA VAL A 258 -25.29 128.27 -78.66
C VAL A 258 -26.17 129.43 -78.19
N SER A 259 -26.96 129.25 -77.12
CA SER A 259 -27.69 130.34 -76.48
C SER A 259 -26.75 131.45 -76.01
N LEU A 260 -25.60 131.11 -75.42
CA LEU A 260 -24.60 132.08 -74.99
C LEU A 260 -23.97 132.84 -76.17
N ILE A 261 -23.70 132.16 -77.28
CA ILE A 261 -23.15 132.75 -78.52
C ILE A 261 -24.19 133.66 -79.20
N LEU A 262 -25.46 133.26 -79.25
CA LEU A 262 -26.55 134.10 -79.74
C LEU A 262 -26.74 135.36 -78.89
N LEU A 263 -26.50 135.27 -77.58
CA LEU A 263 -26.51 136.42 -76.67
C LEU A 263 -25.33 137.37 -76.91
N LEU A 264 -24.17 136.85 -77.34
CA LEU A 264 -22.98 137.64 -77.66
C LEU A 264 -23.01 138.29 -79.06
N LEU A 265 -23.75 137.72 -80.02
CA LEU A 265 -23.96 138.28 -81.36
C LEU A 265 -25.12 139.30 -81.43
N SER A 266 -25.90 139.42 -80.36
CA SER A 266 -27.03 140.36 -80.21
C SER A 266 -26.63 141.72 -79.60
N ASN A 267 -25.33 142.02 -79.50
CA ASN A 267 -24.75 143.24 -78.91
C ASN A 267 -23.72 143.84 -79.87
#